data_AF-A0A7Z9IIL9-F1
#
_entry.id   AF-A0A7Z9IIL9-F1
#
_cell.length_a   1.000
_cell.length_b   1.000
_cell.length_c   1.000
_cell.angle_alpha   90.00
_cell.angle_beta   90.00
_cell.angle_gamma   90.00
#
_symmetry.space_group_name_H-M   'P 1'
#
loop_
_entity.id
_entity.type
_entity.pdbx_description
1 polymer ?
#
loop_
_entity_poly.entity_id
_entity_poly.type
_entity_poly.pdbx_seq_one_letter_code
_entity_poly.pdbx_strand_id
1 'polypeptide(L)'
;MRLILFIIASSLMLGCVKRTISISSNPPGALVWVNDREVGRTPVSFNFTYHGEYDIRIEGEGSEPIMTTAWTDRPFWDAPFVDLAAEVAPINIDTKTVWHFELGPLKNNPEELLQRAKKLRTYTQGVDRE
;
A
#
# COMPACT_ATOMS: atom_id res chain seq x y z
N MET A 1 -7.45 30.50 -38.00
CA MET A 1 -6.93 31.26 -36.84
C MET A 1 -7.78 31.08 -35.57
N ARG A 2 -9.11 31.25 -35.61
CA ARG A 2 -10.00 31.00 -34.45
C ARG A 2 -9.93 29.58 -33.87
N LEU A 3 -9.85 28.55 -34.72
CA LEU A 3 -9.79 27.14 -34.28
C LEU A 3 -8.52 26.81 -33.49
N ILE A 4 -7.38 27.40 -33.86
CA ILE A 4 -6.08 27.20 -33.19
C ILE A 4 -6.09 27.82 -31.79
N LEU A 5 -6.74 29.00 -31.63
CA LEU A 5 -6.90 29.64 -30.33
C LEU A 5 -7.74 28.80 -29.36
N PHE A 6 -8.78 28.12 -29.86
CA PHE A 6 -9.61 27.22 -29.06
C PHE A 6 -8.86 25.96 -28.63
N ILE A 7 -8.04 25.37 -29.52
CA ILE A 7 -7.24 24.17 -29.20
C ILE A 7 -6.16 24.51 -28.15
N ILE A 8 -5.49 25.67 -28.28
CA ILE A 8 -4.49 26.12 -27.30
C ILE A 8 -5.15 26.46 -25.95
N ALA A 9 -6.29 27.14 -25.95
CA ALA A 9 -7.03 27.45 -24.72
C ALA A 9 -7.55 26.19 -24.01
N SER A 10 -7.96 25.17 -24.78
CA SER A 10 -8.40 23.88 -24.23
C SER A 10 -7.25 23.05 -23.65
N SER A 11 -6.01 23.26 -24.13
CA SER A 11 -4.82 22.54 -23.65
C SER A 11 -4.31 23.02 -22.28
N LEU A 12 -4.78 24.17 -21.78
CA LEU A 12 -4.41 24.69 -20.46
C LEU A 12 -5.24 24.07 -19.30
N MET A 13 -6.19 23.18 -19.60
CA MET A 13 -7.04 22.49 -18.62
C MET A 13 -6.54 21.07 -18.35
N LEU A 14 -5.24 20.89 -18.15
CA LEU A 14 -4.69 19.62 -17.66
C LEU A 14 -4.74 19.64 -16.13
N GLY A 15 -5.81 19.08 -15.55
CA GLY A 15 -5.89 18.84 -14.10
C GLY A 15 -4.79 17.88 -13.66
N CYS A 16 -4.18 18.13 -12.50
CA CYS A 16 -3.16 17.25 -11.92
C CYS A 16 -3.73 16.65 -10.63
N VAL A 17 -3.98 15.35 -10.62
CA VAL A 17 -4.42 14.62 -9.43
C VAL A 17 -3.21 13.96 -8.78
N LYS A 18 -2.90 14.35 -7.54
CA LYS A 18 -1.79 13.78 -6.78
C LYS A 18 -2.33 12.99 -5.59
N ARG A 19 -1.97 11.71 -5.55
CA ARG A 19 -2.34 10.81 -4.46
C ARG A 19 -1.07 10.29 -3.82
N THR A 20 -0.94 10.44 -2.50
CA THR A 20 0.25 10.07 -1.75
C THR A 20 -0.13 9.17 -0.57
N ILE A 21 0.57 8.05 -0.43
CA ILE A 21 0.52 7.19 0.76
C ILE A 21 1.75 7.49 1.60
N SER A 22 1.57 7.61 2.92
CA SER A 22 2.62 7.74 3.92
C SER A 22 2.61 6.52 4.83
N ILE A 23 3.72 5.79 4.88
CA ILE A 23 3.90 4.60 5.71
C ILE A 23 4.86 4.91 6.85
N SER A 24 4.46 4.57 8.07
CA SER A 24 5.27 4.69 9.28
C SER A 24 5.27 3.38 10.05
N SER A 25 6.37 3.07 10.75
CA SER A 25 6.46 1.91 11.62
C SER A 25 7.09 2.22 12.95
N ASN A 26 6.81 1.37 13.93
CA ASN A 26 7.50 1.32 15.22
C ASN A 26 8.09 -0.09 15.42
N PRO A 27 9.43 -0.27 15.50
CA PRO A 27 10.48 0.76 15.43
C PRO A 27 10.61 1.39 14.02
N PRO A 28 11.20 2.60 13.92
CA PRO A 28 11.47 3.26 12.64
C PRO A 28 12.64 2.59 11.90
N GLY A 29 12.79 2.89 10.60
CA GLY A 29 13.89 2.38 9.78
C GLY A 29 13.64 1.00 9.17
N ALA A 30 12.42 0.47 9.28
CA ALA A 30 12.02 -0.78 8.68
C ALA A 30 11.91 -0.65 7.16
N LEU A 31 12.36 -1.66 6.42
CA LEU A 31 12.27 -1.71 4.97
C LEU A 31 10.84 -2.05 4.55
N VAL A 32 10.32 -1.33 3.56
CA VAL A 32 8.93 -1.44 3.12
C VAL A 32 8.87 -1.84 1.65
N TRP A 33 8.06 -2.86 1.37
CA TRP A 33 7.65 -3.25 0.04
C TRP A 33 6.15 -3.10 -0.11
N VAL A 34 5.74 -2.61 -1.27
CA VAL A 34 4.33 -2.46 -1.66
C VAL A 34 4.17 -3.16 -3.01
N ASN A 35 3.28 -4.15 -3.07
CA ASN A 35 3.07 -5.01 -4.25
C ASN A 35 4.40 -5.56 -4.79
N ASP A 36 5.20 -6.16 -3.90
CA ASP A 36 6.54 -6.73 -4.17
C ASP A 36 7.60 -5.74 -4.70
N ARG A 37 7.31 -4.43 -4.71
CA ARG A 37 8.26 -3.38 -5.05
C ARG A 37 8.78 -2.71 -3.79
N GLU A 38 10.10 -2.66 -3.64
CA GLU A 38 10.74 -1.89 -2.58
C GLU A 38 10.48 -0.39 -2.76
N VAL A 39 9.96 0.25 -1.70
CA VAL A 39 9.60 1.67 -1.71
C VAL A 39 10.59 2.50 -0.89
N GLY A 40 11.23 1.89 0.10
CA GLY A 40 12.23 2.52 0.96
C GLY A 40 12.06 2.15 2.43
N ARG A 41 12.69 2.91 3.32
CA ARG A 41 12.63 2.66 4.78
C ARG A 41 11.68 3.63 5.48
N THR A 42 10.97 3.15 6.51
CA THR A 42 10.05 3.96 7.30
C THR A 42 10.77 5.07 8.08
N PRO A 43 10.17 6.29 8.18
CA PRO A 43 8.95 6.74 7.50
C PRO A 43 9.21 7.01 6.00
N VAL A 44 8.31 6.51 5.13
CA VAL A 44 8.40 6.67 3.66
C VAL A 44 7.07 7.11 3.09
N SER A 45 7.13 7.96 2.06
CA SER A 45 5.94 8.40 1.31
C SER A 45 6.14 8.17 -0.18
N PHE A 46 5.10 7.69 -0.85
CA PHE A 46 5.11 7.43 -2.28
C PHE A 46 3.78 7.80 -2.93
N ASN A 47 3.81 8.06 -4.24
CA ASN A 47 2.61 8.36 -5.00
C ASN A 47 2.00 7.07 -5.56
N PHE A 48 0.68 7.00 -5.62
CA PHE A 48 -0.05 5.86 -6.18
C PHE A 48 -1.07 6.33 -7.22
N THR A 49 -1.42 5.43 -8.15
CA THR A 49 -2.31 5.76 -9.27
C THR A 49 -3.70 5.17 -9.10
N TYR A 50 -3.81 3.95 -8.59
CA TYR A 50 -5.07 3.19 -8.54
C TYR A 50 -5.52 2.94 -7.11
N HIS A 51 -6.81 3.13 -6.83
CA HIS A 51 -7.41 2.72 -5.57
C HIS A 51 -7.62 1.20 -5.55
N GLY A 52 -7.43 0.58 -4.40
CA GLY A 52 -7.55 -0.87 -4.23
C GLY A 52 -6.79 -1.41 -3.03
N GLU A 53 -6.64 -2.73 -3.03
CA GLU A 53 -5.83 -3.48 -2.06
C GLU A 53 -4.36 -3.43 -2.46
N TYR A 54 -3.51 -3.21 -1.46
CA TYR A 54 -2.07 -3.23 -1.59
C TYR A 54 -1.48 -4.29 -0.67
N ASP A 55 -0.61 -5.13 -1.22
CA ASP A 55 0.21 -6.06 -0.44
C ASP A 55 1.38 -5.32 0.17
N ILE A 56 1.44 -5.29 1.50
CA ILE A 56 2.46 -4.57 2.24
C ILE A 56 3.30 -5.56 3.01
N ARG A 57 4.60 -5.46 2.80
CA ARG A 57 5.62 -6.17 3.57
C ARG A 57 6.50 -5.16 4.28
N ILE A 58 6.71 -5.38 5.56
CA ILE A 58 7.56 -4.51 6.38
C ILE A 58 8.54 -5.39 7.15
N GLU A 59 9.83 -5.13 6.97
CA GLU A 59 10.91 -5.87 7.61
C GLU A 59 11.77 -4.91 8.43
N GLY A 60 11.72 -5.05 9.76
CA GLY A 60 12.57 -4.32 10.68
C GLY A 60 13.77 -5.17 11.10
N GLU A 61 14.92 -4.53 11.34
CA GLU A 61 16.08 -5.24 11.90
C GLU A 61 15.77 -5.75 13.31
N GLY A 62 15.90 -7.05 13.53
CA GLY A 62 15.60 -7.68 14.82
C GLY A 62 14.12 -7.71 15.21
N SER A 63 13.22 -7.40 14.28
CA SER A 63 11.76 -7.45 14.47
C SER A 63 11.14 -8.54 13.60
N GLU A 64 9.95 -9.02 13.97
CA GLU A 64 9.20 -9.97 13.16
C GLU A 64 8.71 -9.27 11.88
N PRO A 65 8.95 -9.83 10.69
CA PRO A 65 8.44 -9.26 9.45
C PRO A 65 6.92 -9.37 9.41
N ILE A 66 6.24 -8.30 8.97
CA ILE A 66 4.78 -8.29 8.83
C ILE A 66 4.42 -8.30 7.35
N MET A 67 3.53 -9.23 7.00
CA MET A 67 2.84 -9.28 5.71
C MET A 67 1.38 -8.97 5.97
N THR A 68 0.88 -7.86 5.44
CA THR A 68 -0.51 -7.44 5.62
C THR A 68 -1.01 -6.80 4.34
N THR A 69 -2.31 -6.84 4.14
CA THR A 69 -2.95 -6.06 3.09
C THR A 69 -3.49 -4.76 3.67
N ALA A 70 -3.40 -3.67 2.92
CA ALA A 70 -4.04 -2.40 3.27
C ALA A 70 -4.87 -1.90 2.09
N TRP A 71 -6.03 -1.35 2.41
CA TRP A 71 -6.98 -0.85 1.43
C TRP A 71 -6.88 0.66 1.33
N THR A 72 -6.95 1.16 0.10
CA THR A 72 -7.16 2.57 -0.19
C THR A 72 -8.60 2.77 -0.65
N ASP A 73 -9.39 3.47 0.15
CA ASP A 73 -10.77 3.77 -0.23
C ASP A 73 -10.79 4.67 -1.47
N ARG A 74 -11.65 4.31 -2.43
CA ARG A 74 -11.92 5.13 -3.61
C ARG A 74 -12.90 6.24 -3.20
N PRO A 75 -12.52 7.52 -3.31
CA PRO A 75 -13.47 8.58 -3.04
C PRO A 75 -14.63 8.55 -4.04
N PHE A 76 -15.79 9.07 -3.63
CA PHE A 76 -16.99 9.04 -4.47
C PHE A 76 -16.84 9.80 -5.81
N TRP A 77 -15.89 10.75 -5.89
CA TRP A 77 -15.61 11.54 -7.09
C TRP A 77 -14.80 10.79 -8.16
N ASP A 78 -14.24 9.62 -7.87
CA ASP A 78 -13.53 8.77 -8.85
C ASP A 78 -14.49 7.80 -9.59
N ALA A 79 -15.81 7.98 -9.50
CA ALA A 79 -16.78 7.11 -10.17
C ALA A 79 -16.79 7.32 -11.71
N PRO A 80 -16.98 6.26 -12.52
CA PRO A 80 -17.17 6.42 -13.97
C PRO A 80 -18.32 7.40 -14.19
N PHE A 81 -18.16 8.35 -15.12
CA PHE A 81 -18.97 9.57 -15.36
C PHE A 81 -18.53 10.85 -14.60
N VAL A 82 -18.08 10.75 -13.35
CA VAL A 82 -17.56 11.91 -12.59
C VAL A 82 -16.06 12.10 -12.86
N ASP A 83 -15.35 11.00 -13.06
CA ASP A 83 -13.92 10.90 -13.37
C ASP A 83 -13.50 11.76 -14.58
N LEU A 84 -14.26 11.69 -15.68
CA LEU A 84 -14.02 12.50 -16.88
C LEU A 84 -14.18 14.01 -16.63
N ALA A 85 -15.13 14.39 -15.75
CA ALA A 85 -15.36 15.79 -15.39
C ALA A 85 -14.33 16.31 -14.38
N ALA A 86 -13.88 15.46 -13.45
CA ALA A 86 -12.83 15.77 -12.48
C ALA A 86 -11.45 15.91 -13.14
N GLU A 87 -11.17 15.13 -14.20
CA GLU A 87 -9.93 15.21 -14.97
C GLU A 87 -9.85 16.48 -15.84
N VAL A 88 -10.99 16.94 -16.37
CA VAL A 88 -11.11 18.18 -17.17
C VAL A 88 -11.24 19.44 -16.30
N ALA A 89 -11.70 19.28 -15.04
CA ALA A 89 -11.80 20.39 -14.12
C ALA A 89 -10.41 20.79 -13.60
N PRO A 90 -10.08 22.09 -13.52
CA PRO A 90 -8.80 22.58 -13.01
C PRO A 90 -8.74 22.50 -11.47
N ILE A 91 -8.93 21.30 -10.92
CA ILE A 91 -8.99 21.02 -9.49
C ILE A 91 -7.71 20.29 -9.11
N ASN A 92 -6.90 20.89 -8.23
CA ASN A 92 -5.78 20.20 -7.62
C ASN A 92 -6.31 19.38 -6.45
N ILE A 93 -6.36 18.06 -6.62
CA ILE A 93 -6.79 17.11 -5.58
C ILE A 93 -5.55 16.46 -5.00
N ASP A 94 -5.22 16.81 -3.75
CA ASP A 94 -4.17 16.18 -2.95
C ASP A 94 -4.81 15.21 -1.95
N THR A 95 -4.75 13.90 -2.22
CA THR A 95 -5.21 12.88 -1.27
C THR A 95 -4.03 12.30 -0.51
N LYS A 96 -4.10 12.30 0.83
CA LYS A 96 -3.07 11.71 1.70
C LYS A 96 -3.65 10.59 2.56
N THR A 97 -3.12 9.39 2.40
CA THR A 97 -3.45 8.21 3.22
C THR A 97 -2.27 7.89 4.12
N VAL A 98 -2.52 7.67 5.42
CA VAL A 98 -1.48 7.36 6.40
C VAL A 98 -1.70 5.96 6.94
N TRP A 99 -0.67 5.10 6.84
CA TRP A 99 -0.66 3.77 7.43
C TRP A 99 0.43 3.68 8.49
N HIS A 100 0.06 3.14 9.65
CA HIS A 100 0.95 2.94 10.78
C HIS A 100 1.01 1.46 11.15
N PHE A 101 2.22 0.93 11.33
CA PHE A 101 2.45 -0.48 11.63
C PHE A 101 3.32 -0.64 12.87
N GLU A 102 2.91 -1.53 13.78
CA GLU A 102 3.70 -1.91 14.94
C GLU A 102 4.36 -3.26 14.68
N LEU A 103 5.70 -3.29 14.70
CA LEU A 103 6.45 -4.53 14.52
C LEU A 103 6.64 -5.20 15.87
N GLY A 104 6.29 -6.49 15.94
CA GLY A 104 6.50 -7.31 17.12
C GLY A 104 7.98 -7.72 17.28
N PRO A 105 8.37 -8.13 18.50
CA PRO A 105 9.70 -8.69 18.72
C PRO A 105 9.88 -9.98 17.92
N LEU A 106 11.10 -10.23 17.44
CA LEU A 106 11.45 -11.43 16.70
C LEU A 106 11.18 -12.70 17.54
N LYS A 107 10.38 -13.63 17.02
CA LYS A 107 10.06 -14.88 17.71
C LYS A 107 11.12 -15.96 17.44
N ASN A 108 12.23 -15.92 18.18
CA ASN A 108 13.33 -16.89 18.04
C ASN A 108 13.48 -17.83 19.26
N ASN A 109 12.39 -18.18 19.95
CA ASN A 109 12.46 -19.12 21.07
C ASN A 109 12.53 -20.58 20.57
N PRO A 110 13.61 -21.33 20.82
CA PRO A 110 13.76 -22.72 20.36
C PRO A 110 12.64 -23.65 20.83
N GLU A 111 12.12 -23.45 22.04
CA GLU A 111 11.05 -24.29 22.57
C GLU A 111 9.73 -24.09 21.80
N GLU A 112 9.41 -22.84 21.44
CA GLU A 112 8.21 -22.52 20.68
C GLU A 112 8.27 -23.09 19.26
N LEU A 113 9.46 -23.06 18.64
CA LEU A 113 9.73 -23.69 17.34
C LEU A 113 9.55 -25.21 17.41
N LEU A 114 10.10 -25.87 18.44
CA LEU A 114 9.91 -27.31 18.65
C LEU A 114 8.44 -27.67 18.87
N GLN A 115 7.69 -26.85 19.60
CA GLN A 115 6.25 -27.07 19.80
C GLN A 115 5.46 -26.93 18.49
N ARG A 116 5.75 -25.91 17.67
CA ARG A 116 5.13 -25.76 16.34
C ARG A 116 5.46 -26.93 15.41
N ALA A 117 6.71 -27.36 15.38
CA ALA A 117 7.13 -28.51 14.56
C ALA A 117 6.41 -29.81 14.98
N LYS A 118 6.28 -30.05 16.30
CA LYS A 118 5.50 -31.19 16.82
C LYS A 118 4.02 -31.11 16.41
N LYS A 119 3.39 -29.94 16.53
CA LYS A 119 1.98 -29.73 16.12
C LYS A 119 1.78 -30.02 14.62
N LEU A 120 2.67 -29.50 13.77
CA LEU A 120 2.62 -29.75 12.32
C LEU A 120 2.77 -31.24 11.99
N ARG A 121 3.70 -31.94 12.63
CA ARG A 121 3.89 -33.37 12.43
C ARG A 121 2.65 -34.18 12.80
N THR A 122 1.99 -33.85 13.91
CA THR A 122 0.75 -34.52 14.31
C THR A 122 -0.38 -34.28 13.29
N TYR A 123 -0.46 -33.07 12.72
CA TYR A 123 -1.45 -32.75 11.69
C TYR A 123 -1.26 -33.61 10.44
N THR A 124 -0.03 -33.73 9.92
CA THR A 124 0.26 -34.56 8.74
C THR A 124 -0.07 -36.04 8.97
N GLN A 125 0.27 -36.59 10.15
CA GLN A 125 -0.03 -37.99 10.49
C GLN A 125 -1.52 -38.27 10.71
N GLY A 126 -2.34 -37.23 10.93
CA GLY A 126 -3.80 -37.33 10.98
C GLY A 126 -4.42 -37.34 9.58
N VAL A 127 -3.88 -36.53 8.65
CA VAL A 127 -4.31 -36.47 7.24
C VAL A 127 -4.03 -37.79 6.51
N ASP A 128 -2.93 -38.48 6.83
CA ASP A 128 -2.60 -39.77 6.19
C ASP A 128 -3.50 -40.95 6.66
N ARG A 129 -4.42 -40.73 7.61
CA ARG A 129 -5.29 -41.78 8.20
C ARG A 129 -6.74 -41.73 7.72
N GLU A 130 -7.08 -40.82 6.81
CA GLU A 130 -8.38 -40.74 6.13
C GLU A 130 -8.26 -41.19 4.67
#